data_AF-A0A0X3AP27-F1
#
_entry.id   AF-A0A0X3AP27-F1
#
_cell.length_a   1.000
_cell.length_b   1.000
_cell.length_c   1.000
_cell.angle_alpha   90.00
_cell.angle_beta   90.00
_cell.angle_gamma   90.00
#
_symmetry.space_group_name_H-M   'P 1'
#
loop_
_entity.id
_entity.type
_entity.pdbx_description
1 polymer ?
#
loop_
_entity_poly.entity_id
_entity_poly.type
_entity_poly.pdbx_seq_one_letter_code
_entity_poly.pdbx_strand_id
1 'polypeptide(L)'
;MSCLNYYVPLPTRAIAIIKELLTYEFTGQLYLLPHRMNPTDCISENTLNQGLKRMGYKDKLTTHGIRATISTALNEEGYPREWIEAQLSHVNPNQVRRVYKS
;
A
#
# COMPACT_ATOMS: atom_id res chain seq x y z
N MET A 1 0.57 22.12 -13.78
CA MET A 1 -0.05 21.32 -12.69
C MET A 1 1.05 20.57 -11.97
N SER A 2 1.59 21.16 -10.91
CA SER A 2 2.59 20.53 -10.05
C SER A 2 1.89 19.49 -9.18
N CYS A 3 2.07 18.21 -9.50
CA CYS A 3 1.66 17.11 -8.64
C CYS A 3 2.41 17.28 -7.30
N LEU A 4 1.69 17.59 -6.23
CA LEU A 4 2.28 17.63 -4.89
C LEU A 4 2.80 16.23 -4.58
N ASN A 5 4.12 16.08 -4.54
CA ASN A 5 4.78 14.86 -4.11
C ASN A 5 4.36 14.57 -2.66
N TYR A 6 3.45 13.62 -2.49
CA TYR A 6 2.95 13.18 -1.20
C TYR A 6 3.89 12.09 -0.67
N TYR A 7 4.69 12.44 0.34
CA TYR A 7 5.63 11.52 0.97
C TYR A 7 5.01 10.93 2.22
N VAL A 8 5.01 9.59 2.30
CA VAL A 8 4.55 8.85 3.47
C VAL A 8 5.77 8.17 4.11
N PRO A 9 6.13 8.51 5.37
CA PRO A 9 7.22 7.84 6.05
C PRO A 9 6.85 6.37 6.29
N LEU A 10 7.75 5.47 5.92
CA LEU A 10 7.56 4.04 6.16
C LEU A 10 8.09 3.67 7.54
N PRO A 11 7.35 2.86 8.33
CA PRO A 11 7.87 2.36 9.58
C PRO A 11 9.07 1.44 9.33
N THR A 12 10.00 1.35 10.29
CA THR A 12 11.22 0.53 10.17
C THR A 12 10.94 -0.92 9.77
N ARG A 13 9.82 -1.49 10.23
CA ARG A 13 9.37 -2.84 9.83
C ARG A 13 9.04 -2.94 8.35
N ALA A 14 8.36 -1.93 7.78
CA ALA A 14 8.07 -1.91 6.34
C ALA A 14 9.35 -1.77 5.54
N ILE A 15 10.30 -0.95 6.00
CA ILE A 15 11.62 -0.82 5.35
C ILE A 15 12.38 -2.15 5.39
N ALA A 16 12.35 -2.88 6.52
CA ALA A 16 12.99 -4.18 6.63
C ALA A 16 12.40 -5.19 5.64
N ILE A 17 11.07 -5.26 5.53
CA ILE A 17 10.37 -6.13 4.56
C ILE A 17 10.77 -5.76 3.12
N ILE A 18 10.80 -4.46 2.78
CA ILE A 18 11.21 -4.01 1.45
C ILE A 18 12.65 -4.43 1.16
N LYS A 19 13.57 -4.24 2.11
CA LYS A 19 14.98 -4.67 1.95
C LYS A 19 15.10 -6.17 1.73
N GLU A 20 14.32 -6.96 2.47
CA GLU A 20 14.27 -8.41 2.30
C GLU A 20 13.73 -8.78 0.90
N LEU A 21 12.65 -8.14 0.44
CA LEU A 21 12.09 -8.36 -0.88
C LEU A 21 13.09 -8.07 -2.01
N LEU A 22 13.88 -6.99 -1.86
CA LEU A 22 14.91 -6.63 -2.83
C LEU A 22 16.05 -7.66 -2.92
N THR A 23 16.23 -8.55 -1.94
CA THR A 23 17.21 -9.65 -2.07
C THR A 23 16.80 -10.71 -3.09
N TYR A 24 15.51 -10.74 -3.48
CA TYR A 24 14.96 -11.66 -4.48
C TYR A 24 14.72 -10.98 -5.84
N GLU A 25 15.33 -9.82 -6.08
CA GLU A 25 15.07 -9.06 -7.30
C GLU A 25 15.55 -9.77 -8.57
N PHE A 26 14.84 -9.52 -9.67
CA PHE A 26 15.23 -10.03 -10.99
C PHE A 26 15.99 -8.97 -11.77
N THR A 27 16.87 -9.40 -12.67
CA THR A 27 17.53 -8.49 -13.62
C THR A 27 16.48 -7.73 -14.43
N GLY A 28 16.55 -6.40 -14.41
CA GLY A 28 15.61 -5.53 -15.12
C GLY A 28 14.27 -5.32 -14.41
N GLN A 29 14.16 -5.66 -13.13
CA GLN A 29 12.99 -5.40 -12.31
C GLN A 29 12.73 -3.90 -12.16
N LEU A 30 11.53 -3.46 -12.54
CA LEU A 30 11.13 -2.04 -12.43
C LEU A 30 10.22 -1.76 -11.22
N TYR A 31 9.47 -2.75 -10.75
CA TYR A 31 8.51 -2.62 -9.66
C TYR A 31 8.94 -3.43 -8.43
N LEU A 32 8.57 -2.98 -7.23
CA LEU A 32 8.84 -3.72 -5.99
C LEU A 32 8.18 -5.10 -5.96
N LEU A 33 6.97 -5.19 -6.53
CA LEU A 33 6.21 -6.44 -6.69
C LEU A 33 6.08 -6.74 -8.19
N PRO A 34 7.09 -7.39 -8.81
CA PRO A 34 7.09 -7.64 -10.25
C PRO A 34 6.17 -8.79 -10.66
N HIS A 35 5.79 -8.81 -11.93
CA HIS A 35 5.20 -9.98 -12.55
C HIS A 35 6.23 -11.11 -12.67
N ARG A 36 5.83 -12.34 -12.33
CA ARG A 36 6.73 -13.51 -12.25
C ARG A 36 7.50 -13.80 -13.55
N MET A 37 6.89 -13.54 -14.70
CA MET A 37 7.46 -13.85 -16.01
C MET A 37 8.04 -12.62 -16.73
N ASN A 38 7.57 -11.42 -16.37
CA ASN A 38 7.95 -10.16 -17.01
C ASN A 38 8.40 -9.18 -15.92
N PRO A 39 9.70 -9.05 -15.64
CA PRO A 39 10.19 -8.24 -14.53
C PRO A 39 9.92 -6.72 -14.71
N THR A 40 9.60 -6.31 -15.94
CA THR A 40 9.20 -4.94 -16.28
C THR A 40 7.74 -4.63 -15.97
N ASP A 41 6.91 -5.63 -15.68
CA ASP A 41 5.48 -5.46 -15.40
C ASP A 41 5.22 -5.59 -13.89
N CYS A 42 4.20 -4.90 -13.39
CA CYS A 42 3.74 -5.05 -12.01
C CYS A 42 2.90 -6.32 -11.85
N ILE A 43 2.87 -6.90 -10.64
CA ILE A 43 1.99 -8.01 -10.30
C ILE A 43 0.52 -7.67 -10.58
N SER A 44 -0.23 -8.61 -11.16
CA SER A 44 -1.65 -8.40 -11.41
C SER A 44 -2.47 -8.44 -10.10
N GLU A 45 -3.57 -7.69 -10.06
CA GLU A 45 -4.52 -7.74 -8.94
C GLU A 45 -5.01 -9.16 -8.67
N ASN A 46 -5.27 -9.95 -9.72
CA ASN A 46 -5.69 -11.34 -9.59
C ASN A 46 -4.65 -12.21 -8.90
N THR A 47 -3.36 -12.02 -9.24
CA THR A 47 -2.26 -12.74 -8.60
C THR A 47 -2.16 -12.38 -7.12
N LEU A 48 -2.29 -11.10 -6.78
CA LEU A 48 -2.27 -10.64 -5.38
C LEU A 48 -3.46 -11.21 -4.59
N ASN A 49 -4.67 -11.15 -5.15
CA ASN A 49 -5.87 -11.75 -4.56
C ASN A 49 -5.74 -13.27 -4.35
N GLN A 50 -5.13 -13.99 -5.30
CA GLN A 50 -4.84 -15.42 -5.12
C GLN A 50 -3.82 -15.66 -3.99
N GLY A 51 -2.82 -14.80 -3.86
CA GLY A 51 -1.87 -14.82 -2.73
C GLY A 51 -2.58 -14.66 -1.39
N LEU A 52 -3.44 -13.64 -1.26
CA LEU A 52 -4.26 -13.40 -0.07
C LEU A 52 -5.12 -14.62 0.28
N LYS A 53 -5.77 -15.22 -0.72
CA LYS A 53 -6.57 -16.44 -0.53
C LYS A 53 -5.74 -17.60 0.03
N ARG A 54 -4.53 -17.81 -0.50
CA ARG A 54 -3.61 -18.87 -0.03
C ARG A 54 -3.11 -18.64 1.39
N MET A 55 -3.01 -17.38 1.82
CA MET A 55 -2.66 -17.01 3.20
C MET A 55 -3.85 -17.11 4.18
N GLY A 56 -5.03 -17.56 3.74
CA GLY A 56 -6.21 -17.70 4.60
C GLY A 56 -7.09 -16.45 4.71
N TYR A 57 -6.84 -15.42 3.89
CA TYR A 57 -7.65 -14.20 3.83
C TYR A 57 -8.77 -14.25 2.80
N LYS A 58 -9.13 -15.46 2.32
CA LYS A 58 -10.27 -15.63 1.43
C LYS A 58 -11.53 -15.02 2.09
N ASP A 59 -12.22 -14.16 1.33
CA ASP A 59 -13.44 -13.44 1.74
C ASP A 59 -13.27 -12.47 2.93
N LYS A 60 -12.03 -12.26 3.40
CA LYS A 60 -11.66 -11.31 4.46
C LYS A 60 -10.91 -10.09 3.93
N LEU A 61 -10.09 -10.30 2.89
CA LEU A 61 -9.26 -9.28 2.30
C LEU A 61 -9.20 -9.47 0.78
N THR A 62 -9.43 -8.37 0.05
CA THR A 62 -9.17 -8.29 -1.39
C THR A 62 -8.25 -7.11 -1.64
N THR A 63 -7.49 -7.13 -2.74
CA THR A 63 -6.64 -6.00 -3.16
C THR A 63 -7.45 -4.71 -3.26
N HIS A 64 -8.67 -4.77 -3.81
CA HIS A 64 -9.56 -3.62 -3.89
C HIS A 64 -10.08 -3.16 -2.52
N GLY A 65 -10.37 -4.11 -1.63
CA GLY A 65 -10.88 -3.85 -0.28
C GLY A 65 -9.80 -3.54 0.76
N ILE A 66 -8.51 -3.73 0.46
CA ILE A 66 -7.43 -3.70 1.45
C ILE A 66 -7.40 -2.39 2.23
N ARG A 67 -7.61 -1.26 1.54
CA ARG A 67 -7.68 0.04 2.16
C ARG A 67 -8.89 0.17 3.08
N ALA A 68 -10.07 -0.24 2.62
CA ALA A 68 -11.28 -0.18 3.43
C ALA A 68 -11.14 -1.05 4.67
N THR A 69 -10.60 -2.27 4.53
CA THR A 69 -10.34 -3.18 5.64
C THR A 69 -9.32 -2.60 6.63
N ILE A 70 -8.20 -2.05 6.16
CA ILE A 70 -7.20 -1.40 7.04
C ILE A 70 -7.82 -0.16 7.72
N SER A 71 -8.61 0.63 7.00
CA SER A 71 -9.30 1.79 7.57
C SER A 71 -10.24 1.37 8.69
N THR A 72 -11.09 0.37 8.48
CA THR A 72 -12.00 -0.15 9.51
C THR A 72 -11.22 -0.65 10.72
N ALA A 73 -10.22 -1.50 10.51
CA ALA A 73 -9.40 -2.05 11.61
C ALA A 73 -8.71 -0.95 12.42
N LEU A 74 -8.13 0.06 11.78
CA LEU A 74 -7.48 1.18 12.50
C LEU A 74 -8.49 2.05 13.25
N ASN A 75 -9.72 2.22 12.75
CA ASN A 75 -10.78 2.93 13.47
C ASN A 75 -11.23 2.13 14.71
N GLU A 76 -11.36 0.81 14.59
CA GLU A 76 -11.73 -0.09 15.70
C GLU A 76 -10.66 -0.12 16.81
N GLU A 77 -9.38 -0.03 16.45
CA GLU A 77 -8.26 0.09 17.38
C GLU A 77 -8.15 1.48 18.05
N GLY A 78 -9.01 2.43 17.67
CA GLY A 78 -9.09 3.75 18.30
C GLY A 78 -8.05 4.77 17.82
N TYR A 79 -7.43 4.55 16.65
CA TYR A 79 -6.53 5.55 16.07
C TYR A 79 -7.28 6.83 15.65
N PRO A 80 -6.66 8.01 15.75
CA PRO A 80 -7.26 9.25 15.27
C PRO A 80 -7.60 9.17 13.78
N ARG A 81 -8.85 9.52 13.44
CA ARG A 81 -9.37 9.43 12.08
C ARG A 81 -8.52 10.25 11.10
N GLU A 82 -8.03 11.41 11.52
CA GLU A 82 -7.15 12.26 10.73
C GLU A 82 -5.83 11.58 10.35
N TRP A 83 -5.31 10.67 11.19
CA TRP A 83 -4.08 9.92 10.91
C TRP A 83 -4.35 8.78 9.93
N ILE A 84 -5.48 8.10 10.10
CA ILE A 84 -5.94 7.05 9.19
C ILE A 84 -6.19 7.65 7.80
N GLU A 85 -6.91 8.76 7.72
CA GLU A 85 -7.19 9.45 6.46
C GLU A 85 -5.93 10.03 5.83
N ALA A 86 -4.94 10.49 6.59
CA ALA A 86 -3.65 10.88 6.03
C ALA A 86 -2.94 9.66 5.42
N GLN A 87 -2.75 8.59 6.20
CA GLN A 87 -1.99 7.41 5.77
C GLN A 87 -2.67 6.66 4.62
N LEU A 88 -4.00 6.64 4.63
CA LEU A 88 -4.86 6.04 3.61
C LEU A 88 -5.50 7.13 2.74
N SER A 89 -4.87 8.29 2.58
CA SER A 89 -5.37 9.31 1.64
C SER A 89 -5.10 8.81 0.23
N HIS A 90 -6.14 8.64 -0.58
CA HIS A 90 -5.96 8.62 -2.03
C HIS A 90 -6.04 10.11 -2.32
N VAL A 91 -5.02 10.67 -2.94
CA VAL A 91 -5.10 12.03 -3.46
C VAL A 91 -6.26 12.05 -4.45
N ASN A 92 -7.45 12.38 -3.95
CA ASN A 92 -8.54 12.89 -4.74
C ASN A 92 -8.08 14.31 -5.06
N PRO A 93 -7.78 14.66 -6.32
CA PRO A 93 -7.05 15.88 -6.68
C PRO A 93 -7.71 17.20 -6.23
N ASN A 94 -8.86 17.16 -5.57
CA ASN A 94 -9.63 18.33 -5.16
C ASN A 94 -9.80 18.52 -3.64
N GLN A 95 -9.16 17.74 -2.77
CA GLN A 95 -9.37 17.94 -1.33
C GLN A 95 -8.17 17.60 -0.46
N VAL A 96 -7.18 18.50 -0.44
CA VAL A 96 -6.20 18.55 0.65
C VAL A 96 -6.27 19.93 1.29
N ARG A 97 -7.19 20.08 2.25
CA ARG A 97 -7.11 21.15 3.25
C ARG A 97 -6.28 20.65 4.42
N ARG A 98 -5.44 21.55 4.93
CA ARG A 98 -4.72 21.49 6.21
C ARG A 98 -3.46 20.63 6.23
N VAL A 99 -2.42 21.23 5.69
CA VAL A 99 -1.06 21.18 6.25
C VAL A 99 -1.13 21.40 7.76
N TYR A 100 -0.56 20.46 8.51
CA TYR A 100 -0.30 20.59 9.94
C TYR A 100 0.56 21.84 10.18
N LYS A 101 0.05 22.77 11.00
CA LYS A 101 0.87 23.82 11.60
C LYS A 101 1.67 23.20 12.75
N SER A 102 3.00 23.33 12.68
CA SER A 102 3.89 23.51 13.83
C SER A 102 4.83 24.65 13.52
#